data_AF-A0A7R9LPF1-F1
#
_entry.id   AF-A0A7R9LPF1-F1
#
_cell.length_a   1.000
_cell.length_b   1.000
_cell.length_c   1.000
_cell.angle_alpha   90.00
_cell.angle_beta   90.00
_cell.angle_gamma   90.00
#
_symmetry.space_group_name_H-M   'P 1'
#
loop_
_entity.id
_entity.type
_entity.pdbx_description
1 polymer ?
#
loop_
_entity_poly.entity_id
_entity_poly.type
_entity_poly.pdbx_seq_one_letter_code
_entity_poly.pdbx_strand_id
1 'polypeptide(L)'
;MASKGSVSGDSVDIDDDNDGDYDIDYSSADDEPDVNLENQYFNAKAIKDDDPNGALDCFERVIAMEATDETADGKPGDWGFKALKQMMKIYFKLGNYTEMMARYKQLMTYIKTTINKNYSEKSINAILDYISTSKQMELLEQFYETTLEALKDAKNERLFFKTNTKLGKLYFERREFNKLSAVVKRLRELCQTDAGTDDPKKGTHLLEIYAL
;
A
#
# COMPACT_ATOMS: atom_id res chain seq x y z
N MET A 1 -44.45 31.23 -11.42
CA MET A 1 -44.56 29.81 -11.03
C MET A 1 -43.45 29.04 -11.73
N ALA A 2 -42.84 28.11 -10.99
CA ALA A 2 -41.60 27.42 -11.30
C ALA A 2 -41.66 26.56 -12.57
N SER A 3 -40.50 26.36 -13.21
CA SER A 3 -40.06 25.00 -13.51
C SER A 3 -38.53 24.94 -13.66
N LYS A 4 -37.93 24.16 -12.77
CA LYS A 4 -36.55 23.64 -12.84
C LYS A 4 -36.49 22.53 -13.89
N GLY A 5 -35.30 22.28 -14.42
CA GLY A 5 -34.98 21.10 -15.25
C GLY A 5 -33.52 21.22 -15.71
N SER A 6 -32.58 21.07 -14.78
CA SER A 6 -31.81 19.83 -14.55
C SER A 6 -30.65 19.71 -15.54
N VAL A 7 -29.48 20.16 -15.08
CA VAL A 7 -28.18 19.89 -15.69
C VAL A 7 -27.97 18.37 -15.63
N SER A 8 -27.88 17.75 -16.80
CA SER A 8 -27.39 16.38 -16.93
C SER A 8 -25.92 16.40 -16.52
N GLY A 9 -25.62 15.86 -15.34
CA GLY A 9 -24.24 15.56 -14.96
C GLY A 9 -23.82 14.35 -15.74
N ASP A 10 -22.84 14.52 -16.63
CA ASP A 10 -22.10 13.41 -17.21
C ASP A 10 -21.47 12.63 -16.06
N SER A 11 -22.08 11.49 -15.74
CA SER A 11 -21.49 10.43 -14.94
C SER A 11 -20.28 9.93 -15.72
N VAL A 12 -19.09 10.30 -15.25
CA VAL A 12 -17.85 9.68 -15.70
C VAL A 12 -17.87 8.27 -15.14
N ASP A 13 -18.35 7.33 -15.95
CA ASP A 13 -18.14 5.91 -15.76
C ASP A 13 -16.62 5.67 -15.82
N ILE A 14 -16.00 5.65 -14.64
CA ILE A 14 -14.60 5.25 -14.47
C ILE A 14 -14.61 3.73 -14.58
N ASP A 15 -14.18 3.23 -15.75
CA ASP A 15 -13.90 1.82 -16.01
C ASP A 15 -13.02 1.24 -14.87
N ASP A 16 -13.63 0.43 -13.99
CA ASP A 16 -13.00 -0.28 -12.86
C ASP A 16 -12.36 -1.62 -13.30
N ASP A 17 -12.14 -1.80 -14.61
CA ASP A 17 -11.65 -3.04 -15.23
C ASP A 17 -10.27 -2.92 -15.89
N ASN A 18 -9.52 -1.85 -15.60
CA ASN A 18 -8.11 -1.72 -16.02
C ASN A 18 -7.13 -1.73 -14.83
N ASP A 19 -7.47 -2.45 -13.76
CA ASP A 19 -6.43 -3.00 -12.88
C ASP A 19 -5.74 -4.10 -13.69
N GLY A 20 -4.56 -3.80 -14.22
CA GLY A 20 -3.67 -4.73 -14.93
C GLY A 20 -3.15 -5.84 -14.00
N ASP A 21 -4.06 -6.68 -13.52
CA ASP A 21 -3.85 -7.83 -12.62
C ASP A 21 -3.64 -9.12 -13.44
N TYR A 22 -3.19 -9.00 -14.70
CA TYR A 22 -2.41 -10.05 -15.35
C TYR A 22 -0.98 -10.00 -14.78
N ASP A 23 -0.87 -10.23 -13.48
CA ASP A 23 0.39 -10.69 -12.90
C ASP A 23 0.53 -12.15 -13.34
N ILE A 24 1.23 -12.35 -14.46
CA ILE A 24 1.61 -13.70 -14.91
C ILE A 24 2.45 -14.30 -13.79
N ASP A 25 1.81 -15.20 -13.06
CA ASP A 25 2.38 -15.95 -11.97
C ASP A 25 3.52 -16.83 -12.51
N TYR A 26 4.76 -16.42 -12.24
CA TYR A 26 5.90 -17.32 -12.25
C TYR A 26 6.07 -17.89 -10.83
N SER A 27 5.00 -18.43 -10.25
CA SER A 27 5.13 -19.40 -9.17
C SER A 27 5.83 -20.63 -9.75
N SER A 28 6.81 -21.13 -9.00
CA SER A 28 7.56 -22.32 -9.37
C SER A 28 6.56 -23.44 -9.64
N ALA A 29 6.73 -24.15 -10.77
CA ALA A 29 5.74 -25.07 -11.35
C ALA A 29 5.44 -26.36 -10.54
N ASP A 30 5.59 -26.35 -9.22
CA ASP A 30 5.51 -27.53 -8.34
C ASP A 30 4.59 -27.38 -7.10
N ASP A 31 3.94 -26.24 -6.87
CA ASP A 31 2.98 -26.12 -5.76
C ASP A 31 1.55 -26.44 -6.26
N GLU A 32 0.96 -27.54 -5.77
CA GLU A 32 -0.45 -27.85 -6.01
C GLU A 32 -1.34 -26.68 -5.56
N PRO A 33 -2.30 -26.22 -6.40
CA PRO A 33 -3.14 -25.09 -6.04
C PRO A 33 -4.00 -25.43 -4.82
N ASP A 34 -3.92 -24.62 -3.76
CA ASP A 34 -4.85 -24.69 -2.64
C ASP A 34 -6.25 -24.23 -3.08
N VAL A 35 -6.98 -25.17 -3.67
CA VAL A 35 -8.30 -24.99 -4.24
C VAL A 35 -9.28 -24.40 -3.21
N ASN A 36 -9.06 -24.59 -1.90
CA ASN A 36 -9.95 -24.05 -0.87
C ASN A 36 -9.73 -22.55 -0.66
N LEU A 37 -8.48 -22.10 -0.56
CA LEU A 37 -8.16 -20.66 -0.42
C LEU A 37 -8.59 -19.87 -1.65
N GLU A 38 -8.33 -20.41 -2.84
CA GLU A 38 -8.68 -19.76 -4.11
C GLU A 38 -10.20 -19.57 -4.24
N ASN A 39 -10.98 -20.62 -3.99
CA ASN A 39 -12.44 -20.55 -4.05
C ASN A 39 -13.01 -19.54 -3.04
N GLN A 40 -12.48 -19.52 -1.82
CA GLN A 40 -12.93 -18.60 -0.77
C GLN A 40 -12.61 -17.14 -1.15
N TYR A 41 -11.44 -16.88 -1.74
CA TYR A 41 -11.02 -15.55 -2.21
C TYR A 41 -11.91 -15.04 -3.35
N PHE A 42 -12.18 -15.86 -4.37
CA PHE A 42 -13.01 -15.44 -5.50
C PHE A 42 -14.48 -15.20 -5.09
N ASN A 43 -15.00 -16.00 -4.16
CA ASN A 43 -16.31 -15.74 -3.57
C ASN A 43 -16.36 -14.37 -2.89
N ALA A 44 -15.36 -14.06 -2.04
CA ALA A 44 -15.25 -12.75 -1.40
C ALA A 44 -15.17 -11.60 -2.42
N LYS A 45 -14.42 -11.79 -3.51
CA LYS A 45 -14.27 -10.80 -4.59
C LYS A 45 -15.58 -10.56 -5.34
N ALA A 46 -16.42 -11.58 -5.51
CA ALA A 46 -17.71 -11.47 -6.21
C ALA A 46 -18.73 -10.66 -5.40
N ILE A 47 -18.71 -10.77 -4.07
CA ILE A 47 -19.68 -10.11 -3.19
C ILE A 47 -19.22 -8.74 -2.67
N LYS A 48 -17.99 -8.30 -2.96
CA LYS A 48 -17.38 -7.09 -2.35
C LYS A 48 -18.14 -5.79 -2.61
N ASP A 49 -18.82 -5.70 -3.75
CA ASP A 49 -19.55 -4.48 -4.15
C ASP A 49 -21.02 -4.53 -3.67
N ASP A 50 -21.59 -5.73 -3.49
CA ASP A 50 -22.97 -5.94 -3.00
C ASP A 50 -23.07 -6.02 -1.47
N ASP A 51 -22.16 -6.77 -0.83
CA ASP A 51 -22.02 -6.91 0.62
C ASP A 51 -20.55 -6.74 1.06
N PRO A 52 -20.10 -5.48 1.25
CA PRO A 52 -18.75 -5.17 1.67
C PRO A 52 -18.35 -5.82 3.01
N ASN A 53 -19.30 -5.95 3.95
CA ASN A 53 -19.00 -6.53 5.27
C ASN A 53 -18.88 -8.06 5.18
N GLY A 54 -19.78 -8.72 4.43
CA GLY A 54 -19.67 -10.16 4.16
C GLY A 54 -18.39 -10.51 3.39
N ALA A 55 -17.96 -9.65 2.47
CA ALA A 55 -16.69 -9.83 1.77
C ALA A 55 -15.49 -9.76 2.73
N LEU A 56 -15.49 -8.81 3.68
CA LEU A 56 -14.44 -8.70 4.70
C LEU A 56 -14.35 -9.97 5.56
N ASP A 57 -15.48 -10.53 5.99
CA ASP A 57 -15.51 -11.78 6.74
C ASP A 57 -14.94 -12.95 5.93
N CYS A 58 -15.26 -13.02 4.63
CA CYS A 58 -14.71 -14.04 3.75
C CYS A 58 -13.20 -13.88 3.53
N PHE A 59 -12.69 -12.65 3.36
CA PHE A 59 -11.25 -12.41 3.27
C PHE A 59 -10.51 -12.73 4.58
N GLU A 60 -11.13 -12.47 5.74
CA GLU A 60 -10.55 -12.84 7.02
C GLU A 60 -10.44 -14.35 7.18
N ARG A 61 -11.42 -15.11 6.65
CA ARG A 61 -11.34 -16.58 6.59
C ARG A 61 -10.18 -17.06 5.71
N VAL A 62 -9.92 -16.40 4.57
CA VAL A 62 -8.76 -16.74 3.71
C VAL A 62 -7.46 -16.58 4.50
N ILE A 63 -7.29 -15.47 5.21
CA ILE A 63 -6.10 -15.21 6.02
C ILE A 63 -5.97 -16.24 7.16
N ALA A 64 -7.09 -16.57 7.82
CA ALA A 64 -7.10 -17.54 8.91
C ALA A 64 -6.78 -18.97 8.42
N MET A 65 -7.35 -19.39 7.29
CA MET A 65 -7.08 -20.69 6.67
C MET A 65 -5.61 -20.81 6.26
N GLU A 66 -5.06 -19.80 5.60
CA GLU A 66 -3.66 -19.75 5.19
C GLU A 66 -2.71 -19.81 6.40
N ALA A 67 -3.09 -19.22 7.53
CA ALA A 67 -2.32 -19.29 8.77
C ALA A 67 -2.39 -20.67 9.46
N THR A 68 -3.42 -21.48 9.17
CA THR A 68 -3.63 -22.82 9.75
C THR A 68 -3.10 -23.96 8.90
N ASP A 69 -2.82 -23.73 7.62
CA ASP A 69 -2.27 -24.77 6.75
C ASP A 69 -0.87 -25.18 7.21
N GLU A 70 -0.76 -26.42 7.69
CA GLU A 70 0.45 -27.03 8.26
C GLU A 70 1.59 -27.20 7.23
N THR A 71 1.36 -26.83 5.96
CA THR A 71 2.28 -26.96 4.83
C THR A 71 3.23 -25.77 4.68
N ALA A 72 2.86 -24.59 5.20
CA ALA A 72 3.74 -23.43 5.31
C ALA A 72 4.22 -23.32 6.77
N ASP A 73 5.48 -22.97 7.01
CA ASP A 73 6.08 -22.82 8.35
C ASP A 73 5.45 -21.69 9.22
N GLY A 74 4.11 -21.55 9.28
CA GLY A 74 3.42 -20.37 9.78
C GLY A 74 3.73 -19.10 8.97
N LYS A 75 4.17 -19.27 7.72
CA LYS A 75 4.61 -18.16 6.87
C LYS A 75 3.40 -17.57 6.12
N PRO A 76 3.23 -16.24 6.17
CA PRO A 76 2.16 -15.56 5.45
C PRO A 76 2.25 -15.80 3.95
N GLY A 77 1.20 -16.31 3.30
CA GLY A 77 1.20 -16.70 1.89
C GLY A 77 0.64 -15.63 0.93
N ASP A 78 0.57 -15.97 -0.35
CA ASP A 78 0.14 -15.04 -1.40
C ASP A 78 -1.37 -14.74 -1.35
N TRP A 79 -2.19 -15.69 -0.89
CA TRP A 79 -3.65 -15.51 -0.80
C TRP A 79 -4.02 -14.54 0.31
N GLY A 80 -3.38 -14.63 1.47
CA GLY A 80 -3.55 -13.67 2.56
C GLY A 80 -3.08 -12.27 2.17
N PHE A 81 -1.98 -12.16 1.40
CA PHE A 81 -1.54 -10.86 0.88
C PHE A 81 -2.55 -10.24 -0.09
N LYS A 82 -3.08 -11.04 -1.02
CA LYS A 82 -4.15 -10.61 -1.96
C LYS A 82 -5.42 -10.22 -1.20
N ALA A 83 -5.82 -11.00 -0.19
CA ALA A 83 -6.98 -10.72 0.66
C ALA A 83 -6.83 -9.37 1.40
N LEU A 84 -5.68 -9.13 2.05
CA LEU A 84 -5.40 -7.87 2.75
C LEU A 84 -5.51 -6.64 1.84
N LYS A 85 -5.02 -6.73 0.59
CA LYS A 85 -5.17 -5.65 -0.39
C LYS A 85 -6.63 -5.34 -0.70
N GLN A 86 -7.47 -6.37 -0.88
CA GLN A 86 -8.90 -6.18 -1.13
C GLN A 86 -9.62 -5.63 0.10
N MET A 87 -9.33 -6.14 1.29
CA MET A 87 -9.90 -5.61 2.55
C MET A 87 -9.58 -4.13 2.74
N MET A 88 -8.34 -3.71 2.44
CA MET A 88 -7.97 -2.28 2.48
C MET A 88 -8.78 -1.43 1.50
N LYS A 89 -8.98 -1.89 0.26
CA LYS A 89 -9.81 -1.19 -0.73
C LYS A 89 -11.25 -1.06 -0.22
N ILE A 90 -11.80 -2.10 0.40
CA ILE A 90 -13.15 -2.08 0.98
C ILE A 90 -13.23 -1.10 2.15
N TYR A 91 -12.32 -1.17 3.13
CA TYR A 91 -12.32 -0.25 4.27
C TYR A 91 -12.15 1.21 3.86
N PHE A 92 -11.37 1.47 2.81
CA PHE A 92 -11.25 2.81 2.22
C PHE A 92 -12.58 3.29 1.63
N LYS A 93 -13.29 2.45 0.86
CA LYS A 93 -14.63 2.77 0.32
C LYS A 93 -15.65 3.01 1.45
N LEU A 94 -15.56 2.26 2.54
CA LEU A 94 -16.43 2.40 3.73
C LEU A 94 -16.06 3.59 4.63
N GLY A 95 -14.92 4.25 4.40
CA GLY A 95 -14.41 5.32 5.26
C GLY A 95 -13.94 4.87 6.64
N ASN A 96 -13.73 3.56 6.85
CA ASN A 96 -13.21 3.02 8.11
C ASN A 96 -11.69 2.95 8.07
N TYR A 97 -11.06 4.11 8.27
CA TYR A 97 -9.62 4.27 8.16
C TYR A 97 -8.83 3.60 9.28
N THR A 98 -9.44 3.40 10.46
CA THR A 98 -8.81 2.72 11.59
C THR A 98 -8.54 1.25 11.26
N GLU A 99 -9.56 0.54 10.78
CA GLU A 99 -9.40 -0.86 10.36
C GLU A 99 -8.52 -0.98 9.12
N MET A 100 -8.63 -0.03 8.18
CA MET A 100 -7.76 0.04 7.02
C MET A 100 -6.27 0.08 7.43
N MET A 101 -5.92 0.91 8.41
CA MET A 101 -4.56 1.01 8.94
C MET A 101 -4.12 -0.26 9.66
N ALA A 102 -5.03 -0.95 10.36
CA ALA A 102 -4.72 -2.23 10.99
C ALA A 102 -4.35 -3.29 9.93
N ARG A 103 -5.15 -3.40 8.85
CA ARG A 103 -4.85 -4.31 7.73
C ARG A 103 -3.58 -3.92 7.00
N TYR A 104 -3.29 -2.62 6.86
CA TYR A 104 -2.04 -2.18 6.26
C TYR A 104 -0.81 -2.59 7.08
N LYS A 105 -0.87 -2.45 8.41
CA LYS A 105 0.21 -2.92 9.30
C LYS A 105 0.41 -4.43 9.20
N GLN A 106 -0.67 -5.19 9.08
CA GLN A 106 -0.61 -6.64 8.82
C GLN A 106 0.05 -6.92 7.46
N LEU A 107 -0.31 -6.18 6.40
CA LEU A 107 0.33 -6.31 5.08
C LEU A 107 1.83 -6.03 5.13
N MET A 108 2.29 -5.07 5.94
CA MET A 108 3.71 -4.80 6.13
C MET A 108 4.49 -5.98 6.75
N THR A 109 3.85 -6.88 7.50
CA THR A 109 4.54 -8.06 8.05
C THR A 109 4.85 -9.08 6.96
N TYR A 110 3.95 -9.28 6.00
CA TYR A 110 4.15 -10.16 4.84
C TYR A 110 5.37 -9.73 4.00
N ILE A 111 5.60 -8.42 3.90
CA ILE A 111 6.76 -7.84 3.18
C ILE A 111 8.09 -8.17 3.88
N LYS A 112 8.09 -8.33 5.20
CA LYS A 112 9.29 -8.71 5.95
C LYS A 112 9.60 -10.20 5.83
N THR A 113 8.58 -11.05 5.72
CA THR A 113 8.73 -12.50 5.92
C THR A 113 8.76 -13.32 4.63
N THR A 114 7.97 -12.98 3.62
CA THR A 114 7.61 -14.01 2.62
C THR A 114 7.74 -13.58 1.17
N ILE A 115 7.66 -12.28 0.87
CA ILE A 115 7.42 -11.86 -0.51
C ILE A 115 8.66 -11.26 -1.17
N ASN A 116 8.88 -11.60 -2.45
CA ASN A 116 9.93 -11.02 -3.29
C ASN A 116 9.93 -9.47 -3.20
N LYS A 117 11.11 -8.88 -2.95
CA LYS A 117 11.32 -7.43 -2.79
C LYS A 117 10.72 -6.60 -3.92
N ASN A 118 10.75 -7.10 -5.16
CA ASN A 118 10.20 -6.39 -6.31
C ASN A 118 8.66 -6.39 -6.32
N TYR A 119 8.05 -7.50 -5.92
CA TYR A 119 6.59 -7.63 -5.85
C TYR A 119 6.03 -6.78 -4.70
N SER A 120 6.68 -6.82 -3.54
CA SER A 120 6.30 -5.99 -2.39
C SER A 120 6.44 -4.49 -2.70
N GLU A 121 7.51 -4.08 -3.40
CA GLU A 121 7.67 -2.69 -3.85
C GLU A 121 6.57 -2.23 -4.82
N LYS A 122 6.20 -3.07 -5.80
CA LYS A 122 5.06 -2.78 -6.69
C LYS A 122 3.77 -2.59 -5.91
N SER A 123 3.49 -3.51 -4.98
CA SER A 123 2.28 -3.48 -4.17
C SER A 123 2.21 -2.27 -3.24
N ILE A 124 3.32 -1.91 -2.56
CA ILE A 124 3.38 -0.70 -1.74
C ILE A 124 3.14 0.55 -2.60
N ASN A 125 3.79 0.67 -3.77
CA ASN A 125 3.59 1.82 -4.64
C ASN A 125 2.12 1.96 -5.06
N ALA A 126 1.50 0.85 -5.49
CA ALA A 126 0.08 0.85 -5.88
C ALA A 126 -0.83 1.30 -4.73
N ILE A 127 -0.58 0.82 -3.51
CA ILE A 127 -1.33 1.23 -2.31
C ILE A 127 -1.13 2.71 -2.01
N LEU A 128 0.13 3.19 -2.00
CA LEU A 128 0.43 4.59 -1.70
C LEU A 128 -0.13 5.53 -2.77
N ASP A 129 -0.14 5.11 -4.04
CA ASP A 129 -0.72 5.89 -5.13
C ASP A 129 -2.25 5.94 -4.99
N TYR A 130 -2.90 4.81 -4.67
CA TYR A 130 -4.35 4.76 -4.39
C TYR A 130 -4.73 5.68 -3.22
N ILE A 131 -4.01 5.60 -2.10
CA ILE A 131 -4.30 6.40 -0.90
C ILE A 131 -3.96 7.87 -1.13
N SER A 132 -2.99 8.18 -2.00
CA SER A 132 -2.67 9.56 -2.33
C SER A 132 -3.77 10.31 -3.09
N THR A 133 -4.79 9.62 -3.59
CA THR A 133 -6.02 10.24 -4.10
C THR A 133 -6.93 10.75 -2.98
N SER A 134 -6.73 10.29 -1.74
CA SER A 134 -7.48 10.74 -0.57
C SER A 134 -7.12 12.18 -0.21
N LYS A 135 -8.11 12.95 0.23
CA LYS A 135 -7.89 14.30 0.79
C LYS A 135 -7.51 14.27 2.27
N GLN A 136 -7.45 13.09 2.89
CA GLN A 136 -7.16 12.94 4.31
C GLN A 136 -5.65 12.97 4.57
N MET A 137 -5.12 14.17 4.80
CA MET A 137 -3.69 14.38 5.04
C MET A 137 -3.15 13.63 6.27
N GLU A 138 -3.96 13.48 7.33
CA GLU A 138 -3.56 12.71 8.53
C GLU A 138 -3.45 11.21 8.24
N LEU A 139 -4.35 10.67 7.43
CA LEU A 139 -4.29 9.28 6.99
C LEU A 139 -3.04 9.03 6.14
N LEU A 140 -2.80 9.92 5.17
CA LEU A 140 -1.61 9.90 4.32
C LEU A 140 -0.30 9.90 5.14
N GLU A 141 -0.22 10.75 6.18
CA GLU A 141 0.91 10.78 7.10
C GLU A 141 1.12 9.41 7.77
N GLN A 142 0.07 8.83 8.34
CA GLN A 142 0.14 7.52 9.01
C GLN A 142 0.58 6.39 8.06
N PHE A 143 0.09 6.39 6.83
CA PHE A 143 0.51 5.43 5.81
C PHE A 143 2.00 5.60 5.47
N TYR A 144 2.46 6.81 5.20
CA TYR A 144 3.87 7.06 4.90
C TYR A 144 4.77 6.68 6.07
N GLU A 145 4.45 7.07 7.31
CA GLU A 145 5.26 6.73 8.48
C GLU A 145 5.34 5.22 8.73
N THR A 146 4.19 4.53 8.68
CA THR A 146 4.13 3.07 8.84
C THR A 146 4.94 2.35 7.76
N THR A 147 4.84 2.83 6.51
CA THR A 147 5.61 2.27 5.39
C THR A 147 7.11 2.47 5.60
N LEU A 148 7.52 3.68 6.00
CA LEU A 148 8.93 3.98 6.24
C LEU A 148 9.51 3.14 7.35
N GLU A 149 8.76 2.89 8.43
CA GLU A 149 9.18 2.01 9.51
C GLU A 149 9.40 0.57 9.01
N ALA A 150 8.47 0.03 8.22
CA ALA A 150 8.62 -1.30 7.63
C ALA A 150 9.80 -1.39 6.66
N LEU A 151 10.05 -0.34 5.87
CA LEU A 151 11.12 -0.31 4.86
C LEU A 151 12.53 -0.12 5.41
N LYS A 152 12.69 0.43 6.63
CA LYS A 152 14.00 0.51 7.31
C LYS A 152 14.63 -0.87 7.44
N ASP A 153 13.83 -1.85 7.83
CA ASP A 153 14.29 -3.22 8.03
C ASP A 153 14.53 -3.94 6.69
N ALA A 154 13.74 -3.62 5.67
CA ALA A 154 13.77 -4.28 4.36
C ALA A 154 14.92 -3.81 3.43
N LYS A 155 15.77 -2.85 3.87
CA LYS A 155 16.87 -2.26 3.09
C LYS A 155 16.46 -1.84 1.67
N ASN A 156 15.26 -1.29 1.49
CA ASN A 156 14.80 -0.78 0.20
C ASN A 156 15.03 0.73 0.09
N GLU A 157 16.28 1.13 -0.14
CA GLU A 157 16.69 2.55 -0.19
C GLU A 157 15.88 3.37 -1.20
N ARG A 158 15.56 2.81 -2.37
CA ARG A 158 14.86 3.52 -3.44
C ARG A 158 13.43 3.89 -3.03
N LEU A 159 12.66 2.90 -2.58
CA LEU A 159 11.28 3.13 -2.14
C LEU A 159 11.24 3.96 -0.86
N PHE A 160 12.22 3.76 0.04
CA PHE A 160 12.37 4.56 1.26
C PHE A 160 12.59 6.04 0.95
N PHE A 161 13.47 6.34 -0.02
CA PHE A 161 13.71 7.71 -0.46
C PHE A 161 12.44 8.35 -1.05
N LYS A 162 11.80 7.68 -2.01
CA LYS A 162 10.58 8.17 -2.67
C LYS A 162 9.45 8.44 -1.66
N THR A 163 9.28 7.55 -0.69
CA THR A 163 8.26 7.69 0.36
C THR A 163 8.58 8.85 1.32
N ASN A 164 9.84 9.02 1.73
CA ASN A 164 10.24 10.18 2.53
C ASN A 164 10.04 11.50 1.78
N THR A 165 10.34 11.56 0.47
CA THR A 165 10.10 12.75 -0.34
C THR A 165 8.61 13.09 -0.41
N LYS A 166 7.73 12.10 -0.60
CA LYS A 166 6.26 12.31 -0.55
C LYS A 166 5.81 12.82 0.83
N LEU A 167 6.33 12.25 1.93
CA LEU A 167 6.05 12.72 3.29
C LEU A 167 6.56 14.14 3.55
N GLY A 168 7.74 14.49 3.02
CA GLY A 168 8.28 15.85 3.09
C GLY A 168 7.35 16.86 2.39
N LYS A 169 6.89 16.55 1.17
CA LYS A 169 5.92 17.39 0.45
C LYS A 169 4.63 17.57 1.24
N LEU A 170 4.12 16.50 1.87
CA LEU A 170 2.94 16.56 2.72
C LEU A 170 3.14 17.51 3.93
N TYR A 171 4.29 17.44 4.60
CA TYR A 171 4.60 18.36 5.71
C TYR A 171 4.79 19.81 5.25
N PHE A 172 5.39 20.01 4.07
CA PHE A 172 5.50 21.34 3.46
C PHE A 172 4.12 21.95 3.17
N GLU A 173 3.21 21.19 2.55
CA GLU A 173 1.84 21.61 2.26
C GLU A 173 1.05 21.97 3.54
N ARG A 174 1.29 21.22 4.63
CA ARG A 174 0.70 21.49 5.97
C ARG A 174 1.40 22.60 6.75
N ARG A 175 2.49 23.18 6.23
CA ARG A 175 3.35 24.16 6.91
C ARG A 175 3.95 23.65 8.23
N GLU A 176 4.15 22.33 8.34
CA GLU A 176 4.76 21.67 9.50
C GLU A 176 6.30 21.62 9.36
N PHE A 177 6.93 22.80 9.35
CA PHE A 177 8.36 22.94 9.04
C PHE A 177 9.29 22.18 10.01
N ASN A 178 8.87 21.97 11.26
CA ASN A 178 9.64 21.18 12.23
C ASN A 178 9.75 19.72 11.81
N LYS A 179 8.63 19.10 11.38
CA LYS A 179 8.62 17.72 10.90
C LYS A 179 9.31 17.60 9.53
N LEU A 180 9.10 18.59 8.64
CA LEU A 180 9.81 18.67 7.37
C LEU A 180 11.33 18.68 7.57
N SER A 181 11.84 19.50 8.50
CA SER A 181 13.27 19.55 8.82
C SER A 181 13.82 18.19 9.25
N ALA A 182 13.06 17.43 10.04
CA ALA A 182 13.43 16.08 10.44
C ALA A 182 13.48 15.10 9.25
N VAL A 183 12.53 15.20 8.30
CA VAL A 183 12.51 14.39 7.07
C VAL A 183 13.69 14.74 6.16
N VAL A 184 13.96 16.04 5.95
CA VAL A 184 15.09 16.52 5.14
C VAL A 184 16.43 16.05 5.73
N LYS A 185 16.58 16.11 7.06
CA LYS A 185 17.78 15.60 7.73
C LYS A 185 17.97 14.11 7.47
N ARG A 186 16.91 13.31 7.64
CA ARG A 186 16.94 11.86 7.36
C ARG A 186 17.27 11.56 5.90
N LEU A 187 16.68 12.29 4.96
CA LEU A 187 16.97 12.15 3.52
C LEU A 187 18.43 12.50 3.20
N ARG A 188 18.98 13.52 3.83
CA ARG A 188 20.39 13.92 3.67
C ARG A 188 21.33 12.86 4.22
N GLU A 189 21.04 12.28 5.38
CA GLU A 189 21.81 11.17 5.96
C GLU A 189 21.89 9.97 5.00
N LEU A 190 20.80 9.65 4.26
CA LEU A 190 20.83 8.61 3.22
C LEU A 190 21.71 8.95 2.01
N CYS A 191 21.95 10.24 1.78
CA CYS A 191 22.74 10.75 0.66
C CYS A 191 24.17 11.10 1.06
N GLN A 192 24.57 10.84 2.31
CA GLN A 192 25.93 11.00 2.78
C GLN A 192 26.70 9.68 2.69
N THR A 193 27.99 9.80 2.45
CA THR A 193 28.94 8.68 2.55
C THR A 193 29.25 8.37 4.01
N ASP A 194 29.89 7.23 4.29
CA ASP A 194 30.35 6.85 5.64
C ASP A 194 31.31 7.89 6.26
N ALA A 195 31.91 8.76 5.44
CA ALA A 195 32.76 9.87 5.85
C ALA A 195 31.97 11.16 6.20
N GLY A 196 30.64 11.14 6.13
CA GLY A 196 29.77 12.28 6.41
C GLY A 196 29.73 13.35 5.31
N THR A 197 30.38 13.11 4.17
CA THR A 197 30.33 14.00 3.00
C THR A 197 29.22 13.59 2.06
N ASP A 198 28.58 14.57 1.40
CA ASP A 198 27.50 14.33 0.45
C ASP A 198 28.02 13.45 -0.71
N ASP A 199 27.30 12.36 -1.02
CA ASP A 199 27.70 11.37 -2.03
C ASP A 199 27.50 11.96 -3.44
N PRO A 200 28.57 12.18 -4.23
CA PRO A 200 28.45 12.73 -5.57
C PRO A 200 27.63 11.84 -6.51
N LYS A 201 27.51 10.53 -6.23
CA LYS A 201 26.67 9.61 -7.02
C LYS A 201 25.17 9.81 -6.76
N LYS A 202 24.80 10.45 -5.65
CA LYS A 202 23.40 10.77 -5.27
C LYS A 202 23.04 12.22 -5.57
N GLY A 203 23.78 12.90 -6.47
CA GLY A 203 23.59 14.30 -6.82
C GLY A 203 22.15 14.68 -7.22
N THR A 204 21.45 13.84 -8.00
CA THR A 204 20.04 14.10 -8.37
C THR A 204 19.10 14.05 -7.16
N HIS A 205 19.32 13.10 -6.25
CA HIS A 205 18.55 12.99 -5.01
C HIS A 205 18.81 14.19 -4.08
N LEU A 206 20.06 14.66 -4.01
CA LEU A 206 20.40 15.87 -3.26
C LEU A 206 19.70 17.12 -3.80
N LEU A 207 19.60 17.27 -5.14
CA LEU A 207 18.85 18.37 -5.74
C LEU A 207 17.36 18.33 -5.38
N GLU A 208 16.74 17.15 -5.38
CA GLU A 208 15.36 16.98 -4.93
C GLU A 208 15.18 17.33 -3.45
N ILE A 209 16.15 16.98 -2.59
CA ILE A 209 16.13 17.35 -1.17
C ILE A 209 16.24 18.87 -1.00
N TYR A 210 17.14 19.53 -1.74
CA TYR A 210 17.31 20.99 -1.66
C TYR A 210 16.11 21.78 -2.19
N ALA A 211 15.25 21.16 -3.00
CA ALA A 211 14.03 21.77 -3.52
C ALA A 211 12.84 21.70 -2.55
N LEU A 212 12.93 20.90 -1.47
CA LEU A 212 11.94 20.79 -0.40
C LEU A 212 12.18 21.85 0.69
#